data_AF-A0A534NAK5-F1
#
_entry.id   AF-A0A534NAK5-F1
#
_cell.length_a   1.000
_cell.length_b   1.000
_cell.length_c   1.000
_cell.angle_alpha   90.00
_cell.angle_beta   90.00
_cell.angle_gamma   90.00
#
_symmetry.space_group_name_H-M   'P 1'
#
loop_
_entity.id
_entity.type
_entity.pdbx_description
1 polymer ?
#
loop_
_entity_poly.entity_id
_entity_poly.type
_entity_poly.pdbx_seq_one_letter_code
_entity_poly.pdbx_strand_id
1 'polypeptide(L)'
;MKNIAICADGTGNTTIKGRGTNVFKLYEAVDQAGHRFTPGLTPQVALYHDGVGTESVKWFRLLTGATGWGLSRNVKQLYGELARVYAPGDKIFLFGFSRGAFTVRTLAGLIHACGVLDLSKYDTNAAFDDGVEAAYREYRQHYNSWLTRLFHKTQKLDGKRLAELRQKFSVAIPEFEDEKKHGKLIEFMGVWDTVDAVGLPIAAAEFVNRVIYAYKFPDRTLSTSVAHACHALALDEERENFKPVLWNESITTDPQRIEQVWFAGVHSNVGGGYPRQGMSLVALDWIMAKAEAAPHHLRFVAAERQMYRYHADVDDKLYDSRAGVGVFYRWLPRNVQQLCAENGITPKVHRSVFERIARNTEGYAPGSIPSDPEVISMSQPAAVTDAIRTLVRDHHRPLGPLIDRTATTQRIGRWSYRLFIYAVLLTVFFMVRGFVGSARQGTTTGWEVAVNLANTIFSSQWIGLALQVLWEHPWLIAWFALTLALALWVDDRLDRSYSQFWHEDNMRWKLRKVLGLG
;
A
#
# COMPACT_ATOMS: atom_id res chain seq x y z
N MET A 1 -11.11 9.04 -29.16
CA MET A 1 -10.40 8.09 -28.27
C MET A 1 -9.19 8.79 -27.67
N LYS A 2 -9.02 8.69 -26.35
CA LYS A 2 -7.87 9.17 -25.58
C LYS A 2 -7.52 8.18 -24.47
N ASN A 3 -6.29 8.31 -23.94
CA ASN A 3 -5.86 7.60 -22.74
C ASN A 3 -6.10 8.50 -21.51
N ILE A 4 -6.71 7.96 -20.46
CA ILE A 4 -7.01 8.67 -19.21
C ILE A 4 -6.25 7.99 -18.08
N ALA A 5 -5.21 8.64 -17.55
CA ALA A 5 -4.48 8.18 -16.38
C ALA A 5 -5.11 8.77 -15.11
N ILE A 6 -5.48 7.91 -14.16
CA ILE A 6 -6.00 8.32 -12.86
C ILE A 6 -5.01 7.91 -11.79
N CYS A 7 -4.49 8.88 -11.06
CA CYS A 7 -3.44 8.72 -10.07
C CYS A 7 -3.97 9.06 -8.68
N ALA A 8 -4.06 8.09 -7.77
CA ALA A 8 -4.51 8.30 -6.39
C ALA A 8 -3.39 8.02 -5.40
N ASP A 9 -3.00 9.03 -4.63
CA ASP A 9 -1.98 8.89 -3.59
C ASP A 9 -2.59 8.45 -2.25
N GLY A 10 -1.74 7.92 -1.36
CA GLY A 10 -2.10 7.61 0.02
C GLY A 10 -2.24 8.86 0.89
N THR A 11 -3.20 8.85 1.82
CA THR A 11 -3.39 9.95 2.78
C THR A 11 -2.12 10.20 3.61
N GLY A 12 -1.71 11.47 3.71
CA GLY A 12 -0.51 11.90 4.45
C GLY A 12 0.74 12.11 3.60
N ASN A 13 0.68 11.88 2.28
CA ASN A 13 1.86 11.96 1.41
C ASN A 13 2.20 13.40 0.94
N THR A 14 1.26 14.35 1.05
CA THR A 14 1.48 15.78 0.75
C THR A 14 2.49 16.48 1.68
N THR A 15 2.89 15.82 2.77
CA THR A 15 3.89 16.33 3.71
C THR A 15 5.33 15.87 3.44
N ILE A 16 5.57 15.13 2.35
CA ILE A 16 6.91 14.67 1.99
C ILE A 16 7.63 15.78 1.22
N LYS A 17 8.54 16.49 1.92
CA LYS A 17 9.44 17.45 1.27
C LYS A 17 10.40 16.71 0.33
N GLY A 18 10.41 17.07 -0.95
CA GLY A 18 11.46 16.69 -1.90
C GLY A 18 11.07 15.87 -3.14
N ARG A 19 9.88 16.08 -3.75
CA ARG A 19 9.35 15.48 -5.02
C ARG A 19 8.29 14.36 -4.90
N GLY A 20 7.62 14.20 -3.75
CA GLY A 20 6.39 13.38 -3.64
C GLY A 20 6.58 11.86 -3.76
N THR A 21 5.48 11.12 -4.00
CA THR A 21 5.46 9.65 -4.16
C THR A 21 5.71 9.24 -5.61
N ASN A 22 5.78 7.94 -5.88
CA ASN A 22 5.83 7.42 -7.25
C ASN A 22 4.54 7.71 -8.03
N VAL A 23 3.39 7.83 -7.36
CA VAL A 23 2.11 8.19 -7.99
C VAL A 23 2.17 9.62 -8.55
N PHE A 24 2.69 10.56 -7.75
CA PHE A 24 2.83 11.95 -8.17
C PHE A 24 3.85 12.10 -9.31
N LYS A 25 5.01 11.45 -9.20
CA LYS A 25 6.01 11.42 -10.29
C LYS A 25 5.45 10.85 -11.58
N LEU A 26 4.68 9.76 -11.51
CA LEU A 26 4.04 9.18 -12.68
C LEU A 26 3.05 10.16 -13.30
N TYR A 27 2.22 10.81 -12.49
CA TYR A 27 1.27 11.83 -12.94
C TYR A 27 1.97 12.99 -13.67
N GLU A 28 3.03 13.55 -13.08
CA GLU A 28 3.81 14.64 -13.71
C GLU A 28 4.47 14.19 -15.02
N ALA A 29 4.88 12.93 -15.10
CA ALA A 29 5.53 12.40 -16.28
C ALA A 29 4.56 12.06 -17.43
N VAL A 30 3.25 11.98 -17.23
CA VAL A 30 2.31 11.65 -18.33
C VAL A 30 2.39 12.71 -19.43
N ASP A 31 2.63 12.28 -20.67
CA ASP A 31 2.66 13.18 -21.82
C ASP A 31 1.25 13.63 -22.21
N GLN A 32 0.82 14.79 -21.68
CA GLN A 32 -0.48 15.37 -22.00
C GLN A 32 -0.45 16.31 -23.22
N ALA A 33 0.73 16.70 -23.72
CA ALA A 33 0.87 17.74 -24.75
C ALA A 33 1.38 17.24 -26.10
N GLY A 34 2.04 16.07 -26.17
CA GLY A 34 2.69 15.57 -27.39
C GLY A 34 1.76 15.47 -28.59
N HIS A 35 0.48 15.12 -28.36
CA HIS A 35 -0.55 15.07 -29.40
C HIS A 35 -0.82 16.41 -30.10
N ARG A 36 -0.45 17.55 -29.49
CA ARG A 36 -0.61 18.88 -30.08
C ARG A 36 0.46 19.19 -31.13
N PHE A 37 1.62 18.52 -31.04
CA PHE A 37 2.79 18.80 -31.89
C PHE A 37 3.11 17.66 -32.86
N THR A 38 2.63 16.45 -32.59
CA THR A 38 2.86 15.27 -33.43
C THR A 38 1.53 14.68 -33.90
N PRO A 39 1.17 14.85 -35.19
CA PRO A 39 -0.02 14.24 -35.76
C PRO A 39 -0.03 12.71 -35.58
N GLY A 40 -1.20 12.14 -35.27
CA GLY A 40 -1.38 10.70 -35.10
C GLY A 40 -1.12 10.18 -33.69
N LEU A 41 -0.61 11.00 -32.76
CA LEU A 41 -0.52 10.60 -31.35
C LEU A 41 -1.88 10.66 -30.66
N THR A 42 -2.27 9.57 -30.01
CA THR A 42 -3.49 9.51 -29.17
C THR A 42 -3.43 10.56 -28.06
N PRO A 43 -4.44 11.45 -27.90
CA PRO A 43 -4.46 12.39 -26.78
C PRO A 43 -4.42 11.68 -25.42
N GLN A 44 -3.81 12.29 -24.42
CA GLN A 44 -3.78 11.77 -23.06
C GLN A 44 -4.19 12.83 -22.05
N VAL A 45 -4.89 12.40 -21.00
CA VAL A 45 -5.29 13.23 -19.86
C VAL A 45 -4.84 12.53 -18.59
N ALA A 46 -4.34 13.29 -17.62
CA ALA A 46 -3.99 12.77 -16.31
C ALA A 46 -4.84 13.46 -15.22
N LEU A 47 -5.41 12.66 -14.32
CA LEU A 47 -6.15 13.09 -13.14
C LEU A 47 -5.35 12.70 -11.90
N TYR A 48 -5.21 13.61 -10.94
CA TYR A 48 -4.47 13.36 -9.70
C TYR A 48 -5.32 13.66 -8.48
N HIS A 49 -5.29 12.74 -7.52
CA HIS A 49 -5.96 12.88 -6.25
C HIS A 49 -4.95 12.65 -5.10
N ASP A 50 -4.83 13.65 -4.23
CA ASP A 50 -3.82 13.73 -3.16
C ASP A 50 -4.08 12.81 -1.95
N GLY A 51 -5.27 12.22 -1.89
CA GLY A 51 -5.68 11.33 -0.81
C GLY A 51 -6.12 12.06 0.46
N VAL A 52 -6.76 13.24 0.38
CA VAL A 52 -7.52 13.97 1.43
C VAL A 52 -6.96 14.10 2.86
N GLY A 53 -6.89 15.35 3.32
CA GLY A 53 -7.11 15.78 4.71
C GLY A 53 -6.54 17.17 5.02
N THR A 54 -7.36 18.22 5.03
CA THR A 54 -7.02 19.64 5.27
C THR A 54 -6.82 20.03 6.75
N GLU A 55 -6.15 19.19 7.55
CA GLU A 55 -5.87 19.50 8.97
C GLU A 55 -4.38 19.44 9.30
N SER A 56 -3.95 20.40 10.12
CA SER A 56 -2.56 20.84 10.34
C SER A 56 -1.73 19.96 11.29
N VAL A 57 -2.31 18.90 11.88
CA VAL A 57 -1.63 18.11 12.92
C VAL A 57 -1.15 16.75 12.40
N LYS A 58 0.18 16.64 12.31
CA LYS A 58 0.97 15.76 11.44
C LYS A 58 0.96 14.26 11.77
N TRP A 59 0.96 13.88 13.04
CA TRP A 59 1.08 12.47 13.45
C TRP A 59 -0.28 11.82 13.73
N PHE A 60 -1.30 12.64 13.98
CA PHE A 60 -2.67 12.17 14.18
C PHE A 60 -3.29 11.74 12.85
N ARG A 61 -2.92 12.27 11.67
CA ARG A 61 -3.42 11.85 10.33
C ARG A 61 -3.38 10.33 10.06
N LEU A 62 -2.39 9.64 10.60
CA LEU A 62 -2.22 8.19 10.45
C LEU A 62 -3.12 7.40 11.43
N LEU A 63 -3.48 8.04 12.55
CA LEU A 63 -4.37 7.55 13.60
C LEU A 63 -5.84 7.95 13.37
N THR A 64 -6.15 9.13 12.84
CA THR A 64 -7.52 9.66 12.65
C THR A 64 -8.06 9.51 11.25
N GLY A 65 -7.23 9.22 10.25
CA GLY A 65 -7.68 8.75 8.94
C GLY A 65 -8.36 7.37 8.98
N ALA A 66 -8.73 6.91 10.17
CA ALA A 66 -9.30 5.60 10.50
C ALA A 66 -10.82 5.50 10.28
N THR A 67 -11.48 6.59 9.89
CA THR A 67 -12.85 6.50 9.40
C THR A 67 -12.80 6.21 7.90
N GLY A 68 -13.36 5.07 7.45
CA GLY A 68 -13.50 4.75 6.02
C GLY A 68 -14.31 5.79 5.20
N TRP A 69 -14.79 6.84 5.87
CA TRP A 69 -15.42 8.02 5.30
C TRP A 69 -14.53 8.72 4.26
N GLY A 70 -13.23 8.90 4.57
CA GLY A 70 -12.28 9.53 3.64
C GLY A 70 -12.08 8.75 2.34
N LEU A 71 -12.05 7.42 2.41
CA LEU A 71 -11.92 6.56 1.23
C LEU A 71 -13.12 6.70 0.29
N SER A 72 -14.34 6.66 0.84
CA SER A 72 -15.56 6.77 0.03
C SER A 72 -15.61 8.09 -0.74
N ARG A 73 -15.16 9.18 -0.12
CA ARG A 73 -15.05 10.50 -0.75
C ARG A 73 -14.08 10.47 -1.92
N ASN A 74 -12.90 9.90 -1.74
CA ASN A 74 -11.87 9.83 -2.80
C ASN A 74 -12.34 9.04 -4.01
N VAL A 75 -12.98 7.89 -3.79
CA VAL A 75 -13.51 7.06 -4.88
C VAL A 75 -14.59 7.81 -5.65
N LYS A 76 -15.55 8.45 -4.94
CA LYS A 76 -16.62 9.23 -5.57
C LYS A 76 -16.08 10.42 -6.34
N GLN A 77 -15.11 11.15 -5.79
CA GLN A 77 -14.48 12.28 -6.46
C GLN A 77 -13.80 11.84 -7.75
N LEU A 78 -12.92 10.83 -7.70
CA LEU A 78 -12.23 10.30 -8.87
C LEU A 78 -13.20 9.74 -9.92
N TYR A 79 -14.28 9.10 -9.49
CA TYR A 79 -15.31 8.59 -10.39
C TYR A 79 -16.08 9.71 -11.09
N GLY A 80 -16.42 10.77 -10.35
CA GLY A 80 -17.05 11.96 -10.91
C GLY A 80 -16.13 12.71 -11.87
N GLU A 81 -14.83 12.86 -11.55
CA GLU A 81 -13.83 13.44 -12.44
C GLU A 81 -13.66 12.61 -13.72
N LEU A 82 -13.57 11.28 -13.61
CA LEU A 82 -13.55 10.37 -14.75
C LEU A 82 -14.79 10.55 -15.64
N ALA A 83 -15.98 10.57 -15.07
CA ALA A 83 -17.22 10.70 -15.85
C ALA A 83 -17.33 12.04 -16.58
N ARG A 84 -16.71 13.11 -16.06
CA ARG A 84 -16.66 14.42 -16.74
C ARG A 84 -15.72 14.43 -17.95
N VAL A 85 -14.70 13.58 -17.99
CA VAL A 85 -13.71 13.56 -19.08
C VAL A 85 -13.86 12.38 -20.04
N TYR A 86 -14.50 11.29 -19.62
CA TYR A 86 -14.59 10.06 -20.39
C TYR A 86 -15.55 10.18 -21.58
N ALA A 87 -15.13 9.64 -22.72
CA ALA A 87 -15.99 9.37 -23.86
C ALA A 87 -15.91 7.87 -24.24
N PRO A 88 -16.98 7.28 -24.81
CA PRO A 88 -16.95 5.90 -25.27
C PRO A 88 -15.73 5.60 -26.16
N GLY A 89 -15.02 4.52 -25.84
CA GLY A 89 -13.81 4.08 -26.53
C GLY A 89 -12.50 4.58 -25.90
N ASP A 90 -12.54 5.53 -24.97
CA ASP A 90 -11.35 5.95 -24.22
C ASP A 90 -10.80 4.81 -23.34
N LYS A 91 -9.48 4.84 -23.07
CA LYS A 91 -8.79 3.81 -22.30
C LYS A 91 -8.35 4.33 -20.95
N ILE A 92 -8.68 3.60 -19.89
CA ILE A 92 -8.44 4.00 -18.51
C ILE A 92 -7.20 3.30 -17.96
N PHE A 93 -6.30 4.09 -17.39
CA PHE A 93 -5.10 3.64 -16.69
C PHE A 93 -5.21 4.07 -15.24
N LEU A 94 -5.07 3.14 -14.30
CA LEU A 94 -5.25 3.40 -12.87
C LEU A 94 -3.94 3.22 -12.11
N PHE A 95 -3.57 4.20 -11.30
CA PHE A 95 -2.36 4.16 -10.49
C PHE A 95 -2.62 4.54 -9.05
N GLY A 96 -2.04 3.80 -8.11
CA GLY A 96 -2.15 4.18 -6.72
C GLY A 96 -1.14 3.55 -5.79
N PHE A 97 -0.85 4.24 -4.68
CA PHE A 97 0.08 3.79 -3.66
C PHE A 97 -0.62 3.66 -2.31
N SER A 98 -0.36 2.59 -1.55
CA SER A 98 -0.86 2.43 -0.18
C SER A 98 -2.41 2.45 -0.13
N ARG A 99 -3.00 3.41 0.59
CA ARG A 99 -4.46 3.67 0.56
C ARG A 99 -4.97 4.19 -0.79
N GLY A 100 -4.12 4.86 -1.57
CA GLY A 100 -4.41 5.24 -2.95
C GLY A 100 -4.56 4.02 -3.85
N ALA A 101 -3.75 2.97 -3.64
CA ALA A 101 -3.92 1.69 -4.32
C ALA A 101 -5.28 1.03 -3.98
N PHE A 102 -5.68 1.09 -2.71
CA PHE A 102 -7.02 0.67 -2.28
C PHE A 102 -8.12 1.48 -3.01
N THR A 103 -7.92 2.78 -3.14
CA THR A 103 -8.85 3.71 -3.79
C THR A 103 -9.06 3.34 -5.25
N VAL A 104 -7.99 3.18 -6.04
CA VAL A 104 -8.12 2.83 -7.47
C VAL A 104 -8.64 1.41 -7.69
N ARG A 105 -8.33 0.46 -6.79
CA ARG A 105 -8.94 -0.88 -6.83
C ARG A 105 -10.44 -0.83 -6.58
N THR A 106 -10.89 0.02 -5.66
CA THR A 106 -12.32 0.24 -5.38
C THR A 106 -13.01 0.95 -6.55
N LEU A 107 -12.35 1.95 -7.14
CA LEU A 107 -12.80 2.64 -8.34
C LEU A 107 -12.98 1.67 -9.51
N ALA A 108 -12.05 0.72 -9.70
CA ALA A 108 -12.17 -0.30 -10.73
C ALA A 108 -13.37 -1.24 -10.53
N GLY A 109 -13.73 -1.55 -9.28
CA GLY A 109 -14.95 -2.28 -8.96
C GLY A 109 -16.21 -1.46 -9.26
N LEU A 110 -16.21 -0.16 -8.94
CA LEU A 110 -17.32 0.74 -9.26
C LEU A 110 -17.51 0.89 -10.78
N ILE A 111 -16.43 1.09 -11.53
CA ILE A 111 -16.46 1.16 -13.01
C ILE A 111 -16.99 -0.16 -13.59
N HIS A 112 -16.56 -1.29 -13.05
CA HIS A 112 -17.08 -2.59 -13.48
C HIS A 112 -18.59 -2.73 -13.24
N ALA A 113 -19.06 -2.31 -12.07
CA ALA A 113 -20.45 -2.44 -11.66
C ALA A 113 -21.37 -1.48 -12.42
N CYS A 114 -21.03 -0.20 -12.45
CA CYS A 114 -21.90 0.88 -12.90
C CYS A 114 -21.51 1.47 -14.25
N GLY A 115 -20.38 1.05 -14.84
CA GLY A 115 -19.80 1.69 -16.02
C GLY A 115 -19.28 3.09 -15.71
N VAL A 116 -19.39 4.02 -16.65
CA VAL A 116 -19.01 5.43 -16.46
C VAL A 116 -20.24 6.31 -16.63
N LEU A 117 -20.53 7.16 -15.65
CA LEU A 117 -21.78 7.93 -15.63
C LEU A 117 -22.02 8.72 -16.91
N ASP A 118 -23.25 8.65 -17.40
CA ASP A 118 -23.71 9.47 -18.51
C ASP A 118 -24.04 10.89 -18.05
N LEU A 119 -23.12 11.81 -18.33
CA LEU A 119 -23.25 13.22 -17.97
C LEU A 119 -24.51 13.86 -18.58
N SER A 120 -25.00 13.37 -19.72
CA SER A 120 -26.17 13.91 -20.41
C SER A 120 -27.50 13.67 -19.67
N LYS A 121 -27.50 12.76 -18.68
CA LYS A 121 -28.68 12.45 -17.85
C LYS A 121 -28.89 13.46 -16.71
N TYR A 122 -28.00 14.45 -16.54
CA TYR A 122 -28.02 15.36 -15.40
C TYR A 122 -27.98 16.82 -15.85
N ASP A 123 -29.02 17.58 -15.50
CA ASP A 123 -29.14 18.99 -15.90
C ASP A 123 -28.27 19.94 -15.06
N THR A 124 -27.81 19.51 -13.88
CA THR A 124 -27.02 20.32 -12.94
C THR A 124 -25.87 19.53 -12.33
N ASN A 125 -24.83 20.24 -11.89
CA ASN A 125 -23.72 19.63 -11.15
C ASN A 125 -24.18 18.92 -9.87
N ALA A 126 -25.17 19.49 -9.16
CA ALA A 126 -25.73 18.87 -7.95
C ALA A 126 -26.42 17.53 -8.27
N ALA A 127 -27.25 17.49 -9.32
CA ALA A 127 -27.89 16.24 -9.76
C ALA A 127 -26.86 15.19 -10.21
N PHE A 128 -25.79 15.64 -10.87
CA PHE A 128 -24.69 14.75 -11.24
C PHE A 128 -23.98 14.17 -10.02
N ASP A 129 -23.66 15.00 -9.02
CA ASP A 129 -23.00 14.55 -7.79
C ASP A 129 -23.92 13.58 -7.00
N ASP A 130 -25.24 13.79 -7.00
CA ASP A 130 -26.23 12.84 -6.47
C ASP A 130 -26.23 11.51 -7.25
N GLY A 131 -26.05 11.57 -8.57
CA GLY A 131 -25.87 10.41 -9.44
C GLY A 131 -24.63 9.60 -9.08
N VAL A 132 -23.50 10.28 -8.83
CA VAL A 132 -22.25 9.67 -8.36
C VAL A 132 -22.46 8.98 -7.00
N GLU A 133 -23.15 9.64 -6.06
CA GLU A 133 -23.49 9.07 -4.75
C GLU A 133 -24.37 7.83 -4.91
N ALA A 134 -25.38 7.89 -5.78
CA ALA A 134 -26.28 6.78 -6.05
C ALA A 134 -25.55 5.58 -6.66
N ALA A 135 -24.69 5.80 -7.65
CA ALA A 135 -23.89 4.73 -8.27
C ALA A 135 -22.95 4.07 -7.26
N TYR A 136 -22.26 4.87 -6.43
CA TYR A 136 -21.40 4.33 -5.37
C TYR A 136 -22.19 3.55 -4.33
N ARG A 137 -23.34 4.08 -3.88
CA ARG A 137 -24.22 3.41 -2.91
C ARG A 137 -24.70 2.05 -3.44
N GLU A 138 -25.16 1.98 -4.69
CA GLU A 138 -25.63 0.75 -5.32
C GLU A 138 -24.51 -0.30 -5.45
N TYR A 139 -23.31 0.13 -5.89
CA TYR A 139 -22.13 -0.72 -5.90
C TYR A 139 -21.79 -1.27 -4.49
N ARG A 140 -21.85 -0.42 -3.47
CA ARG A 140 -21.47 -0.78 -2.10
C ARG A 140 -22.47 -1.68 -1.38
N GLN A 141 -23.75 -1.71 -1.79
CA GLN A 141 -24.76 -2.61 -1.21
C GLN A 141 -24.38 -4.10 -1.35
N HIS A 142 -23.55 -4.44 -2.34
CA HIS A 142 -23.02 -5.80 -2.51
C HIS A 142 -22.16 -6.25 -1.33
N TYR A 143 -21.53 -5.29 -0.64
CA TYR A 143 -20.54 -5.54 0.39
C TYR A 143 -21.10 -5.43 1.82
N ASN A 144 -22.42 -5.35 2.02
CA ASN A 144 -23.02 -5.23 3.36
C ASN A 144 -22.58 -6.38 4.31
N SER A 145 -22.12 -6.00 5.50
CA SER A 145 -21.75 -6.89 6.62
C SER A 145 -22.95 -7.68 7.15
N TRP A 146 -22.72 -8.71 7.98
CA TRP A 146 -23.79 -9.51 8.58
C TRP A 146 -24.77 -8.69 9.44
N LEU A 147 -24.32 -7.61 10.10
CA LEU A 147 -25.19 -6.71 10.86
C LEU A 147 -26.00 -5.80 9.94
N THR A 148 -25.42 -5.30 8.86
CA THR A 148 -26.18 -4.51 7.87
C THR A 148 -27.13 -5.39 7.06
N ARG A 149 -26.85 -6.70 6.92
CA ARG A 149 -27.78 -7.71 6.37
C ARG A 149 -29.08 -7.88 7.19
N LEU A 150 -29.04 -7.59 8.49
CA LEU A 150 -30.25 -7.63 9.33
C LEU A 150 -31.22 -6.50 9.00
N PHE A 151 -30.73 -5.37 8.47
CA PHE A 151 -31.56 -4.20 8.18
C PHE A 151 -31.66 -3.91 6.66
N HIS A 152 -30.78 -4.46 5.82
CA HIS A 152 -30.68 -4.19 4.39
C HIS A 152 -30.48 -5.49 3.60
N LYS A 153 -31.25 -5.71 2.51
CA LYS A 153 -31.03 -6.83 1.60
C LYS A 153 -29.70 -6.69 0.86
N THR A 154 -28.77 -7.62 1.02
CA THR A 154 -27.59 -7.72 0.15
C THR A 154 -28.01 -8.29 -1.20
N GLN A 155 -27.76 -7.55 -2.28
CA GLN A 155 -27.92 -8.08 -3.64
C GLN A 155 -26.59 -8.61 -4.15
N LYS A 156 -26.61 -9.77 -4.80
CA LYS A 156 -25.43 -10.31 -5.47
C LYS A 156 -25.19 -9.52 -6.76
N LEU A 157 -23.94 -9.14 -7.02
CA LEU A 157 -23.56 -8.48 -8.27
C LEU A 157 -23.43 -9.53 -9.39
N ASP A 158 -24.57 -10.01 -9.89
CA ASP A 158 -24.62 -10.95 -11.02
C ASP A 158 -24.75 -10.23 -12.36
N GLY A 159 -24.71 -10.99 -13.47
CA GLY A 159 -24.79 -10.40 -14.81
C GLY A 159 -26.05 -9.57 -15.06
N LYS A 160 -27.19 -9.95 -14.48
CA LYS A 160 -28.44 -9.20 -14.60
C LYS A 160 -28.35 -7.87 -13.86
N ARG A 161 -27.85 -7.90 -12.61
CA ARG A 161 -27.67 -6.69 -11.82
C ARG A 161 -26.64 -5.75 -12.46
N LEU A 162 -25.56 -6.28 -13.02
CA LEU A 162 -24.59 -5.49 -13.78
C LEU A 162 -25.24 -4.79 -14.98
N ALA A 163 -26.06 -5.51 -15.75
CA ALA A 163 -26.79 -4.92 -16.89
C ALA A 163 -27.75 -3.81 -16.45
N GLU A 164 -28.51 -4.03 -15.37
CA GLU A 164 -29.41 -3.01 -14.79
C GLU A 164 -28.66 -1.76 -14.34
N LEU A 165 -27.56 -1.91 -13.61
CA LEU A 165 -26.76 -0.80 -13.11
C LEU A 165 -26.12 -0.01 -14.26
N ARG A 166 -25.60 -0.70 -15.27
CA ARG A 166 -25.01 -0.06 -16.46
C ARG A 166 -26.07 0.67 -17.27
N GLN A 167 -27.25 0.09 -17.47
CA GLN A 167 -28.36 0.78 -18.14
C GLN A 167 -28.78 2.05 -17.38
N LYS A 168 -28.87 1.95 -16.04
CA LYS A 168 -29.23 3.07 -15.17
C LYS A 168 -28.20 4.19 -15.23
N PHE A 169 -26.93 3.89 -14.98
CA PHE A 169 -25.91 4.90 -14.74
C PHE A 169 -25.02 5.20 -15.94
N SER A 170 -24.61 4.18 -16.69
CA SER A 170 -23.52 4.27 -17.66
C SER A 170 -23.93 4.98 -18.95
N VAL A 171 -22.96 5.61 -19.61
CA VAL A 171 -22.99 5.79 -21.08
C VAL A 171 -22.95 4.43 -21.77
N ALA A 172 -23.43 4.36 -23.02
CA ALA A 172 -23.29 3.16 -23.84
C ALA A 172 -21.79 2.87 -24.09
N ILE A 173 -21.33 1.69 -23.68
CA ILE A 173 -19.94 1.27 -23.78
C ILE A 173 -19.91 -0.06 -24.55
N PRO A 174 -19.41 -0.08 -25.80
CA PRO A 174 -19.41 -1.28 -26.65
C PRO A 174 -18.71 -2.48 -26.00
N GLU A 175 -17.68 -2.25 -25.18
CA GLU A 175 -16.96 -3.30 -24.46
C GLU A 175 -17.84 -4.08 -23.47
N PHE A 176 -18.97 -3.51 -23.01
CA PHE A 176 -19.93 -4.19 -22.15
C PHE A 176 -21.00 -4.99 -22.92
N GLU A 177 -21.20 -4.69 -24.21
CA GLU A 177 -22.15 -5.39 -25.08
C GLU A 177 -21.48 -6.61 -25.76
N ASP A 178 -20.16 -6.54 -25.98
CA ASP A 178 -19.39 -7.63 -26.56
C ASP A 178 -19.00 -8.66 -25.48
N GLU A 179 -19.72 -9.80 -25.47
CA GLU A 179 -19.43 -10.93 -24.57
C GLU A 179 -17.99 -11.42 -24.66
N LYS A 180 -17.31 -11.25 -25.81
CA LYS A 180 -15.90 -11.66 -26.00
C LYS A 180 -14.90 -10.69 -25.39
N LYS A 181 -15.27 -9.41 -25.23
CA LYS A 181 -14.42 -8.39 -24.60
C LYS A 181 -14.55 -8.36 -23.07
N HIS A 182 -15.49 -9.12 -22.52
CA HIS A 182 -15.71 -9.30 -21.08
C HIS A 182 -15.79 -7.99 -20.26
N GLY A 183 -16.13 -6.86 -20.89
CA GLY A 183 -16.20 -5.57 -20.20
C GLY A 183 -14.86 -4.99 -19.74
N LYS A 184 -13.75 -5.30 -20.43
CA LYS A 184 -12.41 -4.75 -20.15
C LYS A 184 -12.29 -3.28 -20.56
N LEU A 185 -12.75 -2.38 -19.70
CA LEU A 185 -12.67 -0.92 -19.91
C LEU A 185 -11.37 -0.30 -19.39
N ILE A 186 -10.81 -0.89 -18.34
CA ILE A 186 -9.56 -0.44 -17.72
C ILE A 186 -8.44 -1.23 -18.37
N GLU A 187 -7.54 -0.53 -19.04
CA GLU A 187 -6.43 -1.16 -19.74
C GLU A 187 -5.37 -1.67 -18.77
N PHE A 188 -4.95 -0.81 -17.85
CA PHE A 188 -3.83 -1.09 -16.98
C PHE A 188 -4.09 -0.57 -15.57
N MET A 189 -3.68 -1.34 -14.57
CA MET A 189 -3.65 -0.92 -13.18
C MET A 189 -2.26 -1.13 -12.58
N GLY A 190 -1.56 -0.05 -12.23
CA GLY A 190 -0.26 -0.10 -11.54
C GLY A 190 -0.38 0.34 -10.09
N VAL A 191 -0.16 -0.56 -9.14
CA VAL A 191 -0.24 -0.22 -7.71
C VAL A 191 1.06 -0.49 -6.96
N TRP A 192 1.38 0.38 -6.01
CA TRP A 192 2.47 0.19 -5.05
C TRP A 192 1.88 -0.18 -3.68
N ASP A 193 2.34 -1.32 -3.17
CA ASP A 193 2.17 -1.81 -1.80
C ASP A 193 0.79 -1.53 -1.18
N THR A 194 -0.28 -1.99 -1.83
CA THR A 194 -1.66 -1.88 -1.32
C THR A 194 -1.78 -2.35 0.12
N VAL A 195 -2.22 -1.48 1.02
CA VAL A 195 -2.55 -1.80 2.42
C VAL A 195 -4.04 -1.55 2.68
N ASP A 196 -4.59 -2.18 3.72
CA ASP A 196 -6.00 -2.03 4.09
C ASP A 196 -6.33 -0.57 4.50
N ALA A 197 -7.58 -0.15 4.29
CA ALA A 197 -8.01 1.24 4.46
C ALA A 197 -8.05 1.72 5.92
N VAL A 198 -8.00 0.80 6.90
CA VAL A 198 -8.10 1.11 8.34
C VAL A 198 -6.87 0.55 9.06
N GLY A 199 -5.90 1.41 9.34
CA GLY A 199 -4.59 1.03 9.89
C GLY A 199 -4.36 1.42 11.37
N LEU A 200 -5.41 1.56 12.18
CA LEU A 200 -5.27 1.95 13.58
C LEU A 200 -4.36 0.98 14.38
N PRO A 201 -3.41 1.47 15.19
CA PRO A 201 -2.47 0.63 15.95
C PRO A 201 -3.09 -0.13 17.13
N ILE A 202 -4.41 -0.06 17.33
CA ILE A 202 -5.13 -0.65 18.45
C ILE A 202 -6.04 -1.79 17.96
N ALA A 203 -5.99 -2.96 18.61
CA ALA A 203 -6.78 -4.16 18.26
C ALA A 203 -8.29 -3.90 18.12
N ALA A 204 -8.83 -2.94 18.87
CA ALA A 204 -10.24 -2.57 18.88
C ALA A 204 -10.75 -2.07 17.52
N ALA A 205 -9.88 -1.49 16.70
CA ALA A 205 -10.24 -1.00 15.38
C ALA A 205 -10.53 -2.11 14.36
N GLU A 206 -9.84 -3.25 14.47
CA GLU A 206 -10.09 -4.40 13.61
C GLU A 206 -11.47 -5.02 13.89
N PHE A 207 -11.90 -5.02 15.16
CA PHE A 207 -13.23 -5.47 15.57
C PHE A 207 -14.32 -4.54 15.02
N VAL A 208 -14.19 -3.22 15.18
CA VAL A 208 -15.14 -2.23 14.64
C VAL A 208 -15.22 -2.30 13.12
N ASN A 209 -14.10 -2.48 12.42
CA ASN A 209 -14.06 -2.62 10.96
C ASN A 209 -14.74 -3.92 10.48
N ARG A 210 -14.47 -5.07 11.11
CA ARG A 210 -15.10 -6.36 10.75
C ARG A 210 -16.62 -6.37 10.98
N VAL A 211 -17.08 -5.60 11.97
CA VAL A 211 -18.46 -5.65 12.48
C VAL A 211 -19.34 -4.54 11.90
N ILE A 212 -18.84 -3.31 11.76
CA ILE A 212 -19.66 -2.12 11.45
C ILE A 212 -19.45 -1.63 10.00
N TYR A 213 -18.23 -1.68 9.47
CA TYR A 213 -17.91 -1.08 8.17
C TYR A 213 -17.26 -2.09 7.23
N ALA A 214 -18.02 -2.61 6.26
CA ALA A 214 -17.48 -3.55 5.28
C ALA A 214 -16.60 -2.89 4.20
N TYR A 215 -15.66 -2.01 4.57
CA TYR A 215 -14.72 -1.39 3.62
C TYR A 215 -13.66 -2.35 3.13
N LYS A 216 -13.44 -3.50 3.77
CA LYS A 216 -12.49 -4.51 3.30
C LYS A 216 -12.96 -5.11 1.98
N PHE A 217 -12.05 -5.29 1.01
CA PHE A 217 -12.30 -6.12 -0.16
C PHE A 217 -12.69 -7.52 0.33
N PRO A 218 -13.95 -7.94 0.24
CA PRO A 218 -14.35 -9.27 0.68
C PRO A 218 -13.85 -10.33 -0.31
N ASP A 219 -13.60 -9.93 -1.56
CA ASP A 219 -12.99 -10.70 -2.62
C ASP A 219 -11.62 -10.09 -3.00
N ARG A 220 -10.55 -10.88 -2.87
CA ARG A 220 -9.19 -10.51 -3.33
C ARG A 220 -9.04 -10.64 -4.86
N THR A 221 -10.15 -10.58 -5.59
CA THR A 221 -10.22 -10.76 -7.03
C THR A 221 -9.97 -9.44 -7.75
N LEU A 222 -9.22 -9.51 -8.84
CA LEU A 222 -9.10 -8.37 -9.75
C LEU A 222 -10.43 -8.19 -10.51
N SER A 223 -10.96 -6.97 -10.51
CA SER A 223 -12.15 -6.60 -11.28
C SER A 223 -12.03 -7.08 -12.73
N THR A 224 -13.05 -7.73 -13.30
CA THR A 224 -12.98 -8.26 -14.69
C THR A 224 -12.79 -7.16 -15.72
N SER A 225 -13.09 -5.91 -15.36
CA SER A 225 -12.88 -4.75 -16.22
C SER A 225 -11.44 -4.31 -16.37
N VAL A 226 -10.49 -4.86 -15.60
CA VAL A 226 -9.05 -4.54 -15.70
C VAL A 226 -8.34 -5.53 -16.61
N ALA A 227 -7.76 -5.08 -17.72
CA ALA A 227 -7.12 -5.97 -18.68
C ALA A 227 -5.77 -6.50 -18.16
N HIS A 228 -4.95 -5.68 -17.52
CA HIS A 228 -3.69 -6.10 -16.89
C HIS A 228 -3.40 -5.29 -15.61
N ALA A 229 -2.84 -5.94 -14.59
CA ALA A 229 -2.54 -5.32 -13.30
C ALA A 229 -1.14 -5.67 -12.80
N CYS A 230 -0.41 -4.66 -12.34
CA CYS A 230 0.90 -4.77 -11.72
C CYS A 230 0.85 -4.30 -10.26
N HIS A 231 1.43 -5.06 -9.33
CA HIS A 231 1.57 -4.71 -7.93
C HIS A 231 3.03 -4.77 -7.51
N ALA A 232 3.65 -3.63 -7.25
CA ALA A 232 4.99 -3.55 -6.67
C ALA A 232 4.89 -3.62 -5.13
N LEU A 233 5.50 -4.62 -4.51
CA LEU A 233 5.37 -4.93 -3.07
C LEU A 233 6.68 -4.70 -2.31
N ALA A 234 6.58 -4.21 -1.08
CA ALA A 234 7.74 -3.99 -0.21
C ALA A 234 8.18 -5.29 0.49
N LEU A 235 9.43 -5.73 0.27
CA LEU A 235 9.95 -6.96 0.87
C LEU A 235 10.37 -6.80 2.33
N ASP A 236 10.85 -5.62 2.72
CA ASP A 236 11.50 -5.36 4.01
C ASP A 236 10.59 -4.64 5.03
N GLU A 237 9.29 -4.54 4.76
CA GLU A 237 8.34 -3.88 5.66
C GLU A 237 8.03 -4.75 6.90
N GLU A 238 8.09 -4.15 8.10
CA GLU A 238 8.01 -4.85 9.38
C GLU A 238 6.84 -4.40 10.27
N ARG A 239 6.01 -3.48 9.80
CA ARG A 239 4.82 -3.05 10.53
C ARG A 239 3.66 -3.99 10.19
N GLU A 240 3.14 -4.68 11.20
CA GLU A 240 2.02 -5.63 11.06
C GLU A 240 0.79 -4.98 10.38
N ASN A 241 0.52 -3.72 10.71
CA ASN A 241 -0.59 -2.94 10.14
C ASN A 241 -0.41 -2.62 8.65
N PHE A 242 0.81 -2.74 8.11
CA PHE A 242 1.13 -2.58 6.70
C PHE A 242 1.19 -3.94 6.00
N LYS A 243 0.45 -4.96 6.49
CA LYS A 243 0.28 -6.23 5.76
C LYS A 243 -0.34 -5.94 4.38
N PRO A 244 0.30 -6.37 3.28
CA PRO A 244 -0.16 -6.04 1.94
C PRO A 244 -1.42 -6.84 1.57
N VAL A 245 -2.29 -6.24 0.77
CA VAL A 245 -3.49 -6.87 0.22
C VAL A 245 -3.16 -7.40 -1.18
N LEU A 246 -2.75 -8.66 -1.25
CA LEU A 246 -2.47 -9.34 -2.52
C LEU A 246 -3.76 -9.65 -3.29
N TRP A 247 -3.66 -9.72 -4.61
CA TRP A 247 -4.67 -10.34 -5.47
C TRP A 247 -4.52 -11.85 -5.46
N ASN A 248 -5.65 -12.55 -5.48
CA ASN A 248 -5.68 -13.99 -5.64
C ASN A 248 -5.53 -14.35 -7.12
N GLU A 249 -4.42 -14.99 -7.48
CA GLU A 249 -4.12 -15.42 -8.86
C GLU A 249 -4.79 -16.76 -9.22
N SER A 250 -5.21 -17.58 -8.24
CA SER A 250 -5.86 -18.87 -8.51
C SER A 250 -7.24 -18.74 -9.17
N ILE A 251 -7.85 -17.55 -9.13
CA ILE A 251 -9.19 -17.29 -9.67
C ILE A 251 -9.12 -16.69 -11.09
N THR A 252 -7.95 -16.23 -11.55
CA THR A 252 -7.82 -15.70 -12.92
C THR A 252 -7.63 -16.84 -13.92
N THR A 253 -8.38 -16.81 -15.02
CA THR A 253 -8.20 -17.74 -16.15
C THR A 253 -6.99 -17.39 -17.02
N ASP A 254 -6.46 -16.17 -16.86
CA ASP A 254 -5.28 -15.66 -17.55
C ASP A 254 -4.17 -15.39 -16.52
N PRO A 255 -3.13 -16.23 -16.45
CA PRO A 255 -2.01 -16.07 -15.52
C PRO A 255 -1.15 -14.83 -15.78
N GLN A 256 -1.20 -14.25 -16.98
CA GLN A 256 -0.42 -13.05 -17.34
C GLN A 256 -1.16 -11.75 -16.99
N ARG A 257 -2.42 -11.84 -16.56
CA ARG A 257 -3.24 -10.70 -16.21
C ARG A 257 -2.79 -9.95 -14.96
N ILE A 258 -2.12 -10.65 -14.04
CA ILE A 258 -1.70 -10.12 -12.75
C ILE A 258 -0.20 -10.38 -12.55
N GLU A 259 0.57 -9.33 -12.28
CA GLU A 259 1.96 -9.42 -11.89
C GLU A 259 2.19 -8.76 -10.53
N GLN A 260 2.44 -9.57 -9.49
CA GLN A 260 2.73 -9.10 -8.14
C GLN A 260 4.20 -9.36 -7.80
N VAL A 261 5.01 -8.31 -7.77
CA VAL A 261 6.47 -8.43 -7.69
C VAL A 261 7.01 -7.74 -6.44
N TRP A 262 7.84 -8.45 -5.68
CA TRP A 262 8.48 -7.97 -4.47
C TRP A 262 9.79 -7.24 -4.78
N PHE A 263 9.95 -6.03 -4.23
CA PHE A 263 11.10 -5.15 -4.38
C PHE A 263 11.78 -4.94 -3.03
N ALA A 264 13.11 -4.69 -3.05
CA ALA A 264 13.85 -4.31 -1.86
C ALA A 264 13.34 -2.98 -1.32
N GLY A 265 13.26 -2.86 0.00
CA GLY A 265 12.76 -1.69 0.69
C GLY A 265 11.53 -1.92 1.55
N VAL A 266 11.31 -1.01 2.48
CA VAL A 266 10.04 -0.84 3.22
C VAL A 266 8.99 -0.12 2.36
N HIS A 267 7.78 0.07 2.88
CA HIS A 267 6.62 0.63 2.15
C HIS A 267 6.93 1.84 1.24
N SER A 268 7.60 2.87 1.76
CA SER A 268 7.95 4.09 1.00
C SER A 268 9.27 4.00 0.24
N ASN A 269 10.10 2.98 0.49
CA ASN A 269 11.21 2.64 -0.42
C ASN A 269 10.69 2.01 -1.72
N VAL A 270 9.45 1.51 -1.76
CA VAL A 270 8.81 0.97 -2.99
C VAL A 270 7.81 1.95 -3.59
N GLY A 271 6.94 2.56 -2.79
CA GLY A 271 5.94 3.52 -3.29
C GLY A 271 6.41 4.97 -3.40
N GLY A 272 7.63 5.25 -2.93
CA GLY A 272 8.17 6.60 -2.86
C GLY A 272 7.70 7.35 -1.62
N GLY A 273 8.28 8.54 -1.42
CA GLY A 273 7.95 9.40 -0.30
C GLY A 273 9.07 9.62 0.72
N TYR A 274 10.26 9.06 0.50
CA TYR A 274 11.45 9.42 1.26
C TYR A 274 12.26 10.52 0.56
N PRO A 275 13.12 11.25 1.30
CA PRO A 275 14.05 12.21 0.69
C PRO A 275 15.01 11.57 -0.31
N ARG A 276 15.53 10.38 0.01
CA ARG A 276 16.30 9.54 -0.92
C ARG A 276 15.36 8.55 -1.59
N GLN A 277 15.37 8.53 -2.91
CA GLN A 277 14.30 7.95 -3.74
C GLN A 277 14.79 6.87 -4.70
N GLY A 278 16.10 6.62 -4.78
CA GLY A 278 16.69 5.71 -5.76
C GLY A 278 16.04 4.33 -5.74
N MET A 279 15.81 3.76 -4.55
CA MET A 279 15.13 2.47 -4.41
C MET A 279 13.69 2.51 -4.94
N SER A 280 12.93 3.58 -4.66
CA SER A 280 11.54 3.69 -5.12
C SER A 280 11.43 3.91 -6.61
N LEU A 281 12.44 4.56 -7.21
CA LEU A 281 12.50 4.78 -8.64
C LEU A 281 12.70 3.47 -9.43
N VAL A 282 13.28 2.42 -8.82
CA VAL A 282 13.34 1.07 -9.42
C VAL A 282 11.94 0.49 -9.62
N ALA A 283 11.07 0.59 -8.60
CA ALA A 283 9.68 0.15 -8.70
C ALA A 283 8.83 1.06 -9.59
N LEU A 284 9.13 2.36 -9.64
CA LEU A 284 8.48 3.30 -10.56
C LEU A 284 8.79 2.94 -12.01
N ASP A 285 10.07 2.74 -12.34
CA ASP A 285 10.52 2.39 -13.69
C ASP A 285 9.84 1.12 -14.19
N TRP A 286 9.71 0.11 -13.33
CA TRP A 286 9.00 -1.13 -13.64
C TRP A 286 7.53 -0.89 -13.99
N ILE A 287 6.77 -0.17 -13.16
CA ILE A 287 5.34 0.11 -13.44
C ILE A 287 5.19 0.98 -14.69
N MET A 288 6.04 1.99 -14.88
CA MET A 288 6.00 2.84 -16.09
C MET A 288 6.28 2.01 -17.35
N ALA A 289 7.28 1.12 -17.32
CA ALA A 289 7.57 0.24 -18.45
C ALA A 289 6.41 -0.70 -18.79
N LYS A 290 5.69 -1.20 -17.77
CA LYS A 290 4.50 -2.03 -17.97
C LYS A 290 3.32 -1.25 -18.56
N ALA A 291 3.13 0.00 -18.14
CA ALA A 291 2.12 0.89 -18.71
C ALA A 291 2.45 1.34 -20.15
N GLU A 292 3.73 1.54 -20.47
CA GLU A 292 4.23 1.80 -21.82
C GLU A 292 3.98 0.60 -22.76
N ALA A 293 4.15 -0.62 -22.24
CA ALA A 293 3.96 -1.87 -22.99
C ALA A 293 2.49 -2.29 -23.14
N ALA A 294 1.55 -1.63 -22.47
CA ALA A 294 0.12 -1.89 -22.64
C ALA A 294 -0.36 -1.57 -24.07
N PRO A 295 -1.43 -2.20 -24.58
CA PRO A 295 -1.83 -2.10 -26.00
C PRO A 295 -2.01 -0.70 -26.58
N HIS A 296 -2.51 0.26 -25.81
CA HIS A 296 -2.73 1.66 -26.23
C HIS A 296 -1.65 2.61 -25.70
N HIS A 297 -0.58 2.08 -25.09
CA HIS A 297 0.64 2.78 -24.68
C HIS A 297 0.40 4.05 -23.86
N LEU A 298 0.55 3.98 -22.53
CA LEU A 298 0.61 5.22 -21.75
C LEU A 298 1.97 5.90 -21.97
N ARG A 299 1.95 7.03 -22.68
CA ARG A 299 3.18 7.78 -23.01
C ARG A 299 3.58 8.70 -21.88
N PHE A 300 4.89 8.81 -21.69
CA PHE A 300 5.51 9.71 -20.73
C PHE A 300 6.42 10.73 -21.43
N VAL A 301 6.62 11.89 -20.80
CA VAL A 301 7.61 12.87 -21.22
C VAL A 301 9.00 12.24 -21.17
N ALA A 302 9.68 12.19 -22.31
CA ALA A 302 10.94 11.44 -22.46
C ALA A 302 12.02 11.87 -21.46
N ALA A 303 12.14 13.18 -21.19
CA ALA A 303 13.10 13.71 -20.23
C ALA A 303 12.83 13.21 -18.79
N GLU A 304 11.58 13.27 -18.32
CA GLU A 304 11.18 12.74 -17.01
C GLU A 304 11.39 11.23 -16.93
N ARG A 305 10.98 10.49 -17.97
CA ARG A 305 11.14 9.04 -18.06
C ARG A 305 12.61 8.61 -17.95
N GLN A 306 13.50 9.32 -18.65
CA GLN A 306 14.94 9.08 -18.61
C GLN A 306 15.54 9.47 -17.26
N MET A 307 15.11 10.59 -16.68
CA MET A 307 15.57 11.08 -15.38
C MET A 307 15.26 10.07 -14.27
N TYR A 308 14.05 9.48 -14.25
CA TYR A 308 13.71 8.43 -13.29
C TYR A 308 14.50 7.14 -13.50
N ARG A 309 14.75 6.72 -14.76
CA ARG A 309 15.61 5.57 -15.05
C ARG A 309 17.04 5.80 -14.58
N TYR A 310 17.61 6.98 -14.83
CA TYR A 310 18.98 7.30 -14.48
C TYR A 310 19.20 7.38 -12.96
N HIS A 311 18.19 7.85 -12.22
CA HIS A 311 18.25 7.93 -10.76
C HIS A 311 17.70 6.69 -10.04
N ALA A 312 17.23 5.67 -10.75
CA ALA A 312 16.86 4.40 -10.15
C ALA A 312 18.12 3.70 -9.62
N ASP A 313 18.20 3.54 -8.31
CA ASP A 313 19.39 3.04 -7.63
C ASP A 313 19.00 2.03 -6.56
N VAL A 314 19.41 0.78 -6.78
CA VAL A 314 19.17 -0.34 -5.87
C VAL A 314 19.97 -0.22 -4.57
N ASP A 315 21.02 0.60 -4.56
CA ASP A 315 21.95 0.81 -3.45
C ASP A 315 21.64 2.06 -2.63
N ASP A 316 20.60 2.82 -3.00
CA ASP A 316 20.18 3.98 -2.21
C ASP A 316 19.67 3.55 -0.81
N LYS A 317 19.42 4.53 0.06
CA LYS A 317 19.15 4.33 1.48
C LYS A 317 17.94 3.43 1.75
N LEU A 318 18.17 2.34 2.49
CA LEU A 318 17.09 1.58 3.12
C LEU A 318 16.65 2.30 4.40
N TYR A 319 15.38 2.68 4.49
CA TYR A 319 14.85 3.35 5.66
C TYR A 319 14.27 2.34 6.66
N ASP A 320 14.43 2.63 7.95
CA ASP A 320 13.71 1.93 9.01
C ASP A 320 12.29 2.48 9.12
N SER A 321 11.31 1.64 8.76
CA SER A 321 9.88 1.96 8.80
C SER A 321 9.34 2.18 10.22
N ARG A 322 10.07 1.71 11.23
CA ARG A 322 9.73 1.75 12.66
C ARG A 322 10.56 2.79 13.43
N ALA A 323 11.43 3.55 12.78
CA ALA A 323 12.17 4.62 13.42
C ALA A 323 11.24 5.72 13.99
N GLY A 324 11.67 6.35 15.10
CA GLY A 324 10.93 7.43 15.75
C GLY A 324 9.54 6.97 16.22
N VAL A 325 8.49 7.70 15.81
CA VAL A 325 7.10 7.34 16.16
C VAL A 325 6.63 6.04 15.49
N GLY A 326 7.35 5.53 14.49
CA GLY A 326 7.08 4.25 13.86
C GLY A 326 7.16 3.06 14.84
N VAL A 327 7.84 3.24 15.97
CA VAL A 327 8.04 2.20 17.00
C VAL A 327 6.72 1.70 17.58
N PHE A 328 5.68 2.54 17.58
CA PHE A 328 4.35 2.21 18.09
C PHE A 328 3.56 1.27 17.18
N TYR A 329 3.98 1.09 15.92
CA TYR A 329 3.43 0.01 15.12
C TYR A 329 3.81 -1.34 15.69
N ARG A 330 2.95 -2.34 15.50
CA ARG A 330 3.28 -3.70 15.90
C ARG A 330 4.36 -4.26 14.98
N TRP A 331 5.36 -4.87 15.59
CA TRP A 331 6.46 -5.50 14.86
C TRP A 331 6.04 -6.88 14.33
N LEU A 332 6.14 -7.07 13.02
CA LEU A 332 5.97 -8.34 12.32
C LEU A 332 6.61 -8.25 10.93
N PRO A 333 7.81 -8.83 10.70
CA PRO A 333 8.40 -8.90 9.37
C PRO A 333 7.53 -9.75 8.43
N ARG A 334 7.53 -9.40 7.14
CA ARG A 334 6.71 -10.10 6.14
C ARG A 334 7.26 -11.49 5.84
N ASN A 335 6.46 -12.52 6.06
CA ASN A 335 6.72 -13.86 5.53
C ASN A 335 6.16 -13.96 4.11
N VAL A 336 6.98 -13.62 3.10
CA VAL A 336 6.54 -13.59 1.70
C VAL A 336 6.04 -14.95 1.21
N GLN A 337 6.74 -16.03 1.58
CA GLN A 337 6.34 -17.40 1.21
C GLN A 337 4.94 -17.71 1.74
N GLN A 338 4.66 -17.43 3.02
CA GLN A 338 3.36 -17.64 3.62
C GLN A 338 2.28 -16.73 3.00
N LEU A 339 2.58 -15.45 2.80
CA LEU A 339 1.64 -14.49 2.19
C LEU A 339 1.22 -14.93 0.79
N CYS A 340 2.16 -15.40 -0.03
CA CYS A 340 1.89 -15.92 -1.36
C CYS A 340 1.10 -17.24 -1.31
N ALA A 341 1.48 -18.18 -0.43
CA ALA A 341 0.79 -19.45 -0.26
C ALA A 341 -0.67 -19.28 0.19
N GLU A 342 -0.94 -18.39 1.14
CA GLU A 342 -2.30 -18.03 1.61
C GLU A 342 -3.21 -17.48 0.50
N ASN A 343 -2.63 -17.05 -0.63
CA ASN A 343 -3.35 -16.47 -1.76
C ASN A 343 -3.22 -17.27 -3.06
N GLY A 344 -2.60 -18.46 -3.01
CA GLY A 344 -2.38 -19.29 -4.20
C GLY A 344 -1.48 -18.63 -5.26
N ILE A 345 -0.50 -17.83 -4.83
CA ILE A 345 0.41 -17.08 -5.70
C ILE A 345 1.79 -17.73 -5.68
N THR A 346 2.44 -17.81 -6.84
CA THR A 346 3.88 -18.11 -6.92
C THR A 346 4.66 -16.82 -6.64
N PRO A 347 5.55 -16.79 -5.64
CA PRO A 347 6.25 -15.56 -5.28
C PRO A 347 7.20 -15.08 -6.39
N LYS A 348 7.05 -13.82 -6.81
CA LYS A 348 7.91 -13.17 -7.80
C LYS A 348 8.76 -12.08 -7.14
N VAL A 349 10.07 -12.14 -7.23
CA VAL A 349 11.00 -11.18 -6.62
C VAL A 349 11.77 -10.46 -7.72
N HIS A 350 11.83 -9.13 -7.65
CA HIS A 350 12.57 -8.35 -8.64
C HIS A 350 14.09 -8.56 -8.49
N ARG A 351 14.81 -8.61 -9.61
CA ARG A 351 16.27 -8.86 -9.62
C ARG A 351 17.07 -7.90 -8.75
N SER A 352 16.58 -6.68 -8.54
CA SER A 352 17.25 -5.65 -7.73
C SER A 352 17.47 -6.07 -6.29
N VAL A 353 16.62 -6.96 -5.75
CA VAL A 353 16.81 -7.53 -4.41
C VAL A 353 18.12 -8.31 -4.35
N PHE A 354 18.35 -9.17 -5.33
CA PHE A 354 19.55 -10.00 -5.41
C PHE A 354 20.80 -9.18 -5.77
N GLU A 355 20.64 -8.12 -6.56
CA GLU A 355 21.69 -7.15 -6.84
C GLU A 355 22.19 -6.47 -5.56
N ARG A 356 21.26 -5.98 -4.72
CA ARG A 356 21.60 -5.39 -3.43
C ARG A 356 22.25 -6.38 -2.46
N ILE A 357 21.73 -7.62 -2.40
CA ILE A 357 22.36 -8.71 -1.61
C ILE A 357 23.78 -8.98 -2.10
N ALA A 358 23.98 -9.10 -3.41
CA ALA A 358 25.28 -9.34 -4.00
C ALA A 358 26.26 -8.22 -3.64
N ARG A 359 25.85 -6.95 -3.75
CA ARG A 359 26.69 -5.79 -3.43
C ARG A 359 26.97 -5.63 -1.93
N ASN A 360 26.14 -6.20 -1.06
CA ASN A 360 26.23 -6.06 0.40
C ASN A 360 26.11 -4.60 0.87
N THR A 361 25.27 -3.83 0.18
CA THR A 361 25.05 -2.42 0.50
C THR A 361 24.39 -2.29 1.86
N GLU A 362 25.01 -1.53 2.77
CA GLU A 362 24.55 -1.35 4.15
C GLU A 362 24.31 -2.68 4.93
N GLY A 363 25.03 -3.75 4.57
CA GLY A 363 24.85 -5.06 5.21
C GLY A 363 23.58 -5.81 4.80
N TYR A 364 22.90 -5.39 3.73
CA TYR A 364 21.59 -5.92 3.34
C TYR A 364 21.56 -7.46 3.28
N ALA A 365 20.74 -8.04 4.15
CA ALA A 365 20.61 -9.48 4.41
C ALA A 365 19.13 -9.81 4.76
N PRO A 366 18.22 -9.81 3.77
CA PRO A 366 16.80 -9.99 4.05
C PRO A 366 16.48 -11.42 4.51
N GLY A 367 15.67 -11.53 5.55
CA GLY A 367 15.13 -12.82 6.04
C GLY A 367 13.88 -13.28 5.32
N SER A 368 13.15 -12.37 4.67
CA SER A 368 11.80 -12.56 4.12
C SER A 368 11.75 -13.18 2.72
N ILE A 369 12.91 -13.51 2.12
CA ILE A 369 12.97 -14.08 0.77
C ILE A 369 12.36 -15.49 0.75
N PRO A 370 11.45 -15.77 -0.21
CA PRO A 370 10.89 -17.10 -0.43
C PRO A 370 11.95 -18.14 -0.78
N SER A 371 11.63 -19.41 -0.54
CA SER A 371 12.57 -20.50 -0.81
C SER A 371 12.79 -20.78 -2.29
N ASP A 372 11.80 -20.55 -3.16
CA ASP A 372 11.91 -20.73 -4.61
C ASP A 372 11.17 -19.59 -5.35
N PRO A 373 11.73 -18.37 -5.35
CA PRO A 373 11.08 -17.23 -5.99
C PRO A 373 11.31 -17.23 -7.51
N GLU A 374 10.28 -16.91 -8.28
CA GLU A 374 10.46 -16.46 -9.66
C GLU A 374 11.19 -15.12 -9.67
N VAL A 375 12.27 -15.00 -10.45
CA VAL A 375 13.06 -13.77 -10.49
C VAL A 375 12.64 -12.94 -11.71
N ILE A 376 12.20 -11.70 -11.46
CA ILE A 376 11.69 -10.81 -12.50
C ILE A 376 12.75 -9.77 -12.88
N SER A 377 12.96 -9.57 -14.18
CA SER A 377 13.80 -8.51 -14.73
C SER A 377 13.22 -7.99 -16.04
N MET A 378 13.32 -6.68 -16.28
CA MET A 378 12.99 -6.06 -17.57
C MET A 378 14.21 -5.94 -18.51
N SER A 379 15.43 -6.15 -18.01
CA SER A 379 16.67 -5.84 -18.73
C SER A 379 17.63 -7.01 -18.91
N GLN A 380 17.43 -8.12 -18.19
CA GLN A 380 18.31 -9.29 -18.23
C GLN A 380 17.66 -10.47 -18.94
N PRO A 381 18.46 -11.33 -19.61
CA PRO A 381 17.96 -12.56 -20.20
C PRO A 381 17.40 -13.53 -19.15
N ALA A 382 16.45 -14.38 -19.57
CA ALA A 382 15.86 -15.42 -18.71
C ALA A 382 16.90 -16.34 -18.06
N ALA A 383 18.00 -16.63 -18.77
CA ALA A 383 19.10 -17.44 -18.23
C ALA A 383 19.71 -16.87 -16.94
N VAL A 384 19.80 -15.53 -16.81
CA VAL A 384 20.32 -14.87 -15.61
C VAL A 384 19.32 -15.00 -14.46
N THR A 385 18.03 -14.75 -14.73
CA THR A 385 16.98 -14.87 -13.71
C THR A 385 16.80 -16.31 -13.23
N ASP A 386 16.90 -17.29 -14.13
CA ASP A 386 16.80 -18.72 -13.81
C ASP A 386 18.01 -19.22 -12.99
N ALA A 387 19.21 -18.70 -13.31
CA ALA A 387 20.41 -18.97 -12.52
C ALA A 387 20.29 -18.42 -11.10
N ILE A 388 19.76 -17.19 -10.92
CA ILE A 388 19.49 -16.61 -9.59
C ILE A 388 18.47 -17.48 -8.84
N ARG A 389 17.34 -17.82 -9.47
CA ARG A 389 16.31 -18.68 -8.86
C ARG A 389 16.90 -20.01 -8.39
N THR A 390 17.70 -20.65 -9.24
CA THR A 390 18.35 -21.93 -8.93
C THR A 390 19.28 -21.82 -7.73
N LEU A 391 20.14 -20.79 -7.71
CA LEU A 391 21.03 -20.53 -6.57
C LEU A 391 20.24 -20.34 -5.27
N VAL A 392 19.19 -19.52 -5.29
CA VAL A 392 18.37 -19.24 -4.10
C VAL A 392 17.64 -20.49 -3.63
N ARG A 393 17.05 -21.25 -4.55
CA ARG A 393 16.36 -22.51 -4.24
C ARG A 393 17.27 -23.53 -3.61
N ASP A 394 18.44 -23.75 -4.19
CA ASP A 394 19.36 -24.76 -3.69
C ASP A 394 19.95 -24.36 -2.32
N HIS A 395 20.16 -23.06 -2.09
CA HIS A 395 20.59 -22.53 -0.79
C HIS A 395 19.52 -22.67 0.32
N HIS A 396 18.24 -22.68 -0.04
CA HIS A 396 17.13 -22.91 0.92
C HIS A 396 16.80 -24.40 1.14
N ARG A 397 17.13 -25.27 0.17
CA ARG A 397 16.63 -26.66 0.07
C ARG A 397 16.88 -27.62 1.24
N PRO A 398 17.85 -27.42 2.16
CA PRO A 398 17.92 -28.28 3.34
C PRO A 398 17.04 -27.82 4.51
N LEU A 399 16.63 -26.55 4.57
CA LEU A 399 16.16 -25.92 5.81
C LEU A 399 14.91 -25.04 5.66
N GLY A 400 14.32 -24.94 4.46
CA GLY A 400 13.12 -24.14 4.19
C GLY A 400 13.36 -22.61 4.26
N PRO A 401 12.29 -21.79 4.27
CA PRO A 401 12.39 -20.33 4.30
C PRO A 401 13.17 -19.82 5.51
N LEU A 402 14.07 -18.85 5.30
CA LEU A 402 14.94 -18.32 6.34
C LEU A 402 14.16 -17.69 7.51
N ILE A 403 13.07 -16.97 7.21
CA ILE A 403 12.19 -16.38 8.22
C ILE A 403 11.56 -17.43 9.15
N ASP A 404 11.32 -18.65 8.70
CA ASP A 404 10.72 -19.69 9.55
C ASP A 404 11.75 -20.23 10.56
N ARG A 405 13.04 -20.21 10.19
CA ARG A 405 14.16 -20.63 11.06
C ARG A 405 14.36 -19.72 12.27
N THR A 406 13.88 -18.47 12.19
CA THR A 406 13.98 -17.47 13.27
C THR A 406 12.66 -17.24 13.98
N ALA A 407 11.65 -18.11 13.79
CA ALA A 407 10.30 -17.94 14.36
C ALA A 407 10.28 -17.77 15.89
N THR A 408 11.15 -18.47 16.62
CA THR A 408 11.26 -18.33 18.09
C THR A 408 11.76 -16.93 18.48
N THR A 409 12.82 -16.46 17.82
CA THR A 409 13.36 -15.10 18.03
C THR A 409 12.32 -14.04 17.69
N GLN A 410 11.57 -14.21 16.61
CA GLN A 410 10.46 -13.33 16.27
C GLN A 410 9.35 -13.34 17.32
N ARG A 411 8.98 -14.50 17.88
CA ARG A 411 8.00 -14.55 18.99
C ARG A 411 8.48 -13.72 20.19
N ILE A 412 9.77 -13.83 20.55
CA ILE A 412 10.37 -13.02 21.62
C ILE A 412 10.29 -11.53 21.28
N GLY A 413 10.61 -11.13 20.04
CA GLY A 413 10.47 -9.75 19.58
C GLY A 413 9.04 -9.21 19.71
N ARG A 414 8.04 -10.01 19.33
CA ARG A 414 6.62 -9.66 19.50
C ARG A 414 6.23 -9.51 20.96
N TRP A 415 6.73 -10.37 21.84
CA TRP A 415 6.50 -10.26 23.29
C TRP A 415 7.17 -9.01 23.86
N SER A 416 8.42 -8.74 23.49
CA SER A 416 9.15 -7.53 23.88
C SER A 416 8.38 -6.27 23.50
N TYR A 417 7.90 -6.19 22.25
CA TYR A 417 7.07 -5.07 21.80
C TYR A 417 5.78 -4.93 22.61
N ARG A 418 5.08 -6.03 22.92
CA ARG A 418 3.85 -5.97 23.74
C ARG A 418 4.15 -5.43 25.14
N LEU A 419 5.22 -5.91 25.77
CA LEU A 419 5.69 -5.42 27.07
C LEU A 419 6.03 -3.92 27.01
N PHE A 420 6.69 -3.47 25.94
CA PHE A 420 6.95 -2.05 25.71
C PHE A 420 5.65 -1.23 25.64
N ILE A 421 4.67 -1.67 24.85
CA ILE A 421 3.37 -0.98 24.76
C ILE A 421 2.65 -0.96 26.11
N TYR A 422 2.68 -2.05 26.88
CA TYR A 422 2.09 -2.06 28.22
C TYR A 422 2.76 -1.06 29.17
N ALA A 423 4.10 -0.94 29.12
CA ALA A 423 4.82 0.08 29.88
C ALA A 423 4.37 1.49 29.48
N VAL A 424 4.26 1.78 28.18
CA VAL A 424 3.75 3.07 27.68
C VAL A 424 2.32 3.34 28.17
N LEU A 425 1.42 2.36 28.06
CA LEU A 425 0.03 2.51 28.50
C LEU A 425 -0.07 2.73 30.01
N LEU A 426 0.77 2.06 30.81
CA LEU A 426 0.87 2.29 32.25
C LEU A 426 1.39 3.69 32.56
N THR A 427 2.42 4.18 31.86
CA THR A 427 2.89 5.56 32.00
C THR A 427 1.78 6.56 31.71
N VAL A 428 1.03 6.38 30.61
CA VAL A 428 -0.12 7.22 30.26
C VAL A 428 -1.22 7.12 31.32
N PHE A 429 -1.49 5.93 31.85
CA PHE A 429 -2.47 5.74 32.92
C PHE A 429 -2.10 6.54 34.18
N PHE A 430 -0.85 6.51 34.62
CA PHE A 430 -0.38 7.30 35.77
C PHE A 430 -0.45 8.80 35.50
N MET A 431 -0.10 9.25 34.29
CA MET A 431 -0.28 10.66 33.89
C MET A 431 -1.75 11.10 34.04
N VAL A 432 -2.67 10.33 33.44
CA VAL A 432 -4.11 10.64 33.47
C VAL A 432 -4.64 10.60 34.91
N ARG A 433 -4.20 9.63 35.72
CA ARG A 433 -4.58 9.54 37.12
C ARG A 433 -4.10 10.76 37.92
N GLY A 434 -2.85 11.19 37.73
CA GLY A 434 -2.33 12.40 38.36
C GLY A 434 -3.16 13.62 37.99
N PHE A 435 -3.49 13.74 36.69
CA PHE A 435 -4.32 14.83 36.17
C PHE A 435 -5.73 14.86 36.77
N VAL A 436 -6.42 13.72 36.82
CA VAL A 436 -7.75 13.60 37.44
C VAL A 436 -7.68 13.88 38.95
N GLY A 437 -6.59 13.48 39.61
CA GLY A 437 -6.33 13.78 41.02
C GLY A 437 -6.26 15.28 41.28
N SER A 438 -5.47 16.01 40.50
CA SER A 438 -5.37 17.48 40.57
C SER A 438 -6.69 18.17 40.21
N ALA A 439 -7.40 17.66 39.19
CA ALA A 439 -8.68 18.24 38.76
C ALA A 439 -9.78 18.10 39.82
N ARG A 440 -9.78 17.01 40.61
CA ARG A 440 -10.72 16.83 41.74
C ARG A 440 -10.46 17.75 42.93
N GLN A 441 -9.27 18.35 43.01
CA GLN A 441 -8.92 19.32 44.05
C GLN A 441 -9.35 20.75 43.69
N GLY A 442 -9.77 21.00 42.44
CA GLY A 442 -10.43 22.23 41.99
C GLY A 442 -11.88 21.98 41.61
N THR A 443 -12.76 22.97 41.71
CA THR A 443 -14.14 22.91 41.20
C THR A 443 -14.14 22.92 39.67
N THR A 444 -13.71 21.83 39.03
CA THR A 444 -13.73 21.67 37.58
C THR A 444 -14.73 20.60 37.16
N THR A 445 -15.50 20.88 36.12
CA THR A 445 -16.46 19.95 35.53
C THR A 445 -15.72 18.85 34.75
N GLY A 446 -16.32 17.66 34.60
CA GLY A 446 -15.69 16.54 33.87
C GLY A 446 -15.28 16.87 32.42
N TRP A 447 -15.96 17.84 31.79
CA TRP A 447 -15.61 18.36 30.47
C TRP A 447 -14.33 19.21 30.49
N GLU A 448 -14.14 20.06 31.49
CA GLU A 448 -12.91 20.86 31.65
C GLU A 448 -11.70 19.97 31.92
N VAL A 449 -11.87 18.88 32.66
CA VAL A 449 -10.81 17.87 32.84
C VAL A 449 -10.43 17.24 31.50
N ALA A 450 -11.42 16.89 30.67
CA ALA A 450 -11.17 16.31 29.35
C ALA A 450 -10.47 17.30 28.39
N VAL A 451 -10.91 18.57 28.38
CA VAL A 451 -10.32 19.63 27.54
C VAL A 451 -8.91 19.97 28.00
N ASN A 452 -8.65 20.07 29.30
CA ASN A 452 -7.32 20.35 29.80
C ASN A 452 -6.37 19.16 29.59
N LEU A 453 -6.85 17.92 29.77
CA LEU A 453 -6.08 16.73 29.43
C LEU A 453 -5.70 16.73 27.95
N ALA A 454 -6.66 17.05 27.07
CA ALA A 454 -6.39 17.22 25.65
C ALA A 454 -5.32 18.30 25.43
N ASN A 455 -5.49 19.52 25.96
CA ASN A 455 -4.54 20.62 25.78
C ASN A 455 -3.13 20.30 26.30
N THR A 456 -3.00 19.57 27.41
CA THR A 456 -1.70 19.15 27.96
C THR A 456 -1.04 18.05 27.13
N ILE A 457 -1.82 17.10 26.59
CA ILE A 457 -1.33 16.11 25.63
C ILE A 457 -0.88 16.80 24.33
N PHE A 458 -1.57 17.86 23.93
CA PHE A 458 -1.29 18.62 22.71
C PHE A 458 -0.26 19.75 22.87
N SER A 459 0.22 20.02 24.09
CA SER A 459 1.32 20.96 24.36
C SER A 459 2.67 20.23 24.41
N SER A 460 3.79 20.95 24.56
CA SER A 460 5.11 20.31 24.81
C SER A 460 5.27 19.77 26.24
N GLN A 461 4.27 19.94 27.11
CA GLN A 461 4.36 19.64 28.54
C GLN A 461 4.20 18.15 28.88
N TRP A 462 3.68 17.33 27.96
CA TRP A 462 3.50 15.90 28.19
C TRP A 462 4.83 15.16 28.45
N ILE A 463 5.95 15.63 27.91
CA ILE A 463 7.28 15.06 28.16
C ILE A 463 7.67 15.24 29.63
N GLY A 464 7.44 16.43 30.18
CA GLY A 464 7.72 16.72 31.59
C GLY A 464 6.89 15.83 32.51
N LEU A 465 5.61 15.63 32.19
CA LEU A 465 4.73 14.71 32.92
C LEU A 465 5.20 13.25 32.80
N ALA A 466 5.69 12.84 31.63
CA ALA A 466 6.25 11.51 31.44
C ALA A 466 7.45 11.28 32.33
N LEU A 467 8.36 12.24 32.35
CA LEU A 467 9.56 12.19 33.19
C LEU A 467 9.21 12.19 34.68
N GLN A 468 8.21 12.96 35.10
CA GLN A 468 7.71 12.94 36.48
C GLN A 468 7.16 11.56 36.85
N VAL A 469 6.31 10.98 36.02
CA VAL A 469 5.76 9.63 36.25
C VAL A 469 6.88 8.58 36.33
N LEU A 470 7.89 8.67 35.46
CA LEU A 470 9.04 7.77 35.49
C LEU A 470 9.89 7.95 36.76
N TRP A 471 10.00 9.18 37.26
CA TRP A 471 10.69 9.48 38.52
C TRP A 471 9.94 8.93 39.74
N GLU A 472 8.62 9.08 39.78
CA GLU A 472 7.75 8.55 40.86
C GLU A 472 7.64 7.02 40.81
N HIS A 473 7.83 6.43 39.63
CA HIS A 473 7.72 4.98 39.39
C HIS A 473 8.98 4.43 38.71
N PRO A 474 10.12 4.33 39.41
CA PRO A 474 11.40 3.91 38.82
C PRO A 474 11.39 2.49 38.26
N TRP A 475 10.45 1.64 38.70
CA TRP A 475 10.23 0.31 38.12
C TRP A 475 9.77 0.37 36.64
N LEU A 476 9.12 1.46 36.20
CA LEU A 476 8.81 1.68 34.78
C LEU A 476 10.09 1.91 33.96
N ILE A 477 11.09 2.59 34.53
CA ILE A 477 12.39 2.78 33.88
C ILE A 477 13.08 1.42 33.69
N ALA A 478 13.10 0.59 34.73
CA ALA A 478 13.64 -0.77 34.65
C ALA A 478 12.88 -1.63 33.61
N TRP A 479 11.56 -1.49 33.53
CA TRP A 479 10.74 -2.16 32.52
C TRP A 479 11.12 -1.70 31.10
N PHE A 480 11.19 -0.39 30.85
CA PHE A 480 11.61 0.14 29.55
C PHE A 480 13.00 -0.35 29.16
N ALA A 481 13.96 -0.33 30.09
CA ALA A 481 15.31 -0.85 29.88
C ALA A 481 15.30 -2.35 29.53
N LEU A 482 14.51 -3.16 30.22
CA LEU A 482 14.34 -4.58 29.90
C LEU A 482 13.77 -4.79 28.49
N THR A 483 12.73 -4.04 28.12
CA THR A 483 12.12 -4.18 26.78
C THR A 483 13.06 -3.72 25.66
N LEU A 484 13.85 -2.65 25.91
CA LEU A 484 14.87 -2.20 24.97
C LEU A 484 15.99 -3.25 24.83
N ALA A 485 16.47 -3.81 25.94
CA ALA A 485 17.50 -4.84 25.92
C ALA A 485 17.03 -6.10 25.16
N LEU A 486 15.78 -6.53 25.38
CA LEU A 486 15.17 -7.64 24.64
C LEU A 486 15.02 -7.32 23.15
N ALA A 487 14.62 -6.09 22.80
CA ALA A 487 14.51 -5.68 21.40
C ALA A 487 15.87 -5.69 20.69
N LEU A 488 16.90 -5.08 21.30
CA LEU A 488 18.26 -5.07 20.76
C LEU A 488 18.84 -6.49 20.63
N TRP A 489 18.58 -7.37 21.59
CA TRP A 489 18.98 -8.77 21.52
C TRP A 489 18.28 -9.52 20.37
N VAL A 490 16.99 -9.25 20.14
CA VAL A 490 16.24 -9.82 19.00
C VAL A 490 16.84 -9.34 17.69
N ASP A 491 17.07 -8.04 17.54
CA ASP A 491 17.61 -7.45 16.31
C ASP A 491 19.01 -8.01 15.99
N ASP A 492 19.91 -8.04 16.98
CA ASP A 492 21.25 -8.62 16.83
C ASP A 492 21.20 -10.12 16.47
N ARG A 493 20.33 -10.91 17.10
CA ARG A 493 20.18 -12.34 16.75
C ARG A 493 19.66 -12.47 15.31
N LEU A 494 18.62 -11.75 14.94
CA LEU A 494 18.05 -11.82 13.59
C LEU A 494 19.08 -11.42 12.54
N ASP A 495 19.77 -10.29 12.73
CA ASP A 495 20.80 -9.81 11.82
C ASP A 495 21.93 -10.83 11.65
N ARG A 496 22.49 -11.37 12.74
CA ARG A 496 23.51 -12.43 12.66
C ARG A 496 23.04 -13.63 11.86
N SER A 497 21.79 -14.06 12.10
CA SER A 497 21.22 -15.24 11.44
C SER A 497 21.04 -15.03 9.94
N TYR A 498 20.54 -13.86 9.56
CA TYR A 498 20.29 -13.54 8.17
C TYR A 498 21.59 -13.24 7.44
N SER A 499 22.49 -12.46 8.05
CA SER A 499 23.82 -12.19 7.51
C SER A 499 24.62 -13.47 7.32
N GLN A 500 24.63 -14.37 8.32
CA GLN A 500 25.31 -15.67 8.20
C GLN A 500 24.76 -16.48 7.03
N PHE A 501 23.44 -16.58 6.87
CA PHE A 501 22.82 -17.28 5.75
C PHE A 501 23.31 -16.75 4.39
N TRP A 502 23.41 -15.44 4.20
CA TRP A 502 23.88 -14.87 2.94
C TRP A 502 25.41 -14.94 2.76
N HIS A 503 26.17 -15.18 3.83
CA HIS A 503 27.62 -15.42 3.76
C HIS A 503 27.99 -16.89 3.51
N GLU A 504 27.16 -17.83 3.99
CA GLU A 504 27.35 -19.27 3.79
C GLU A 504 27.44 -19.63 2.29
N ASP A 505 28.26 -20.64 1.99
CA ASP A 505 28.51 -21.16 0.64
C ASP A 505 28.88 -20.10 -0.41
N ASN A 506 29.46 -18.98 0.03
CA ASN A 506 29.82 -17.84 -0.82
C ASN A 506 28.64 -17.31 -1.65
N MET A 507 27.42 -17.31 -1.10
CA MET A 507 26.20 -16.97 -1.83
C MET A 507 26.26 -15.57 -2.46
N ARG A 508 26.74 -14.54 -1.73
CA ARG A 508 26.93 -13.19 -2.31
C ARG A 508 27.87 -13.19 -3.52
N TRP A 509 28.96 -13.95 -3.47
CA TRP A 509 29.91 -14.05 -4.59
C TRP A 509 29.29 -14.77 -5.80
N LYS A 510 28.56 -15.87 -5.56
CA LYS A 510 27.82 -16.59 -6.62
C LYS A 510 26.80 -15.67 -7.31
N LEU A 511 26.06 -14.88 -6.53
CA LEU A 511 25.14 -13.87 -7.05
C LEU A 511 25.87 -12.80 -7.88
N ARG A 512 27.00 -12.25 -7.40
CA ARG A 512 27.81 -11.28 -8.17
C ARG A 512 28.22 -11.85 -9.53
N LYS A 513 28.68 -13.10 -9.56
CA LYS A 513 29.11 -13.77 -10.80
C LYS A 513 27.95 -13.91 -11.79
N VAL A 514 26.78 -14.35 -11.34
CA VAL A 514 25.59 -14.51 -12.20
C VAL A 514 25.07 -13.16 -12.70
N LEU A 515 25.11 -12.13 -11.86
CA LEU A 515 24.67 -10.77 -12.20
C LEU A 515 25.69 -9.98 -13.03
N GLY A 516 26.90 -10.50 -13.27
CA GLY A 516 27.96 -9.80 -13.97
C GLY A 516 28.51 -8.59 -13.20
N LEU A 517 28.47 -8.62 -11.86
CA LEU A 517 28.94 -7.56 -10.96
C LEU A 517 30.38 -7.82 -10.47
N GLY A 518 31.19 -8.47 -11.31
CA GLY A 518 32.53 -8.95 -10.98
C GLY A 518 33.61 -7.89 -11.02
#